data_AF-L1P0C4-F1
#
_entry.id   AF-L1P0C4-F1
#
_cell.length_a   1.000
_cell.length_b   1.000
_cell.length_c   1.000
_cell.angle_alpha   90.00
_cell.angle_beta   90.00
_cell.angle_gamma   90.00
#
_symmetry.space_group_name_H-M   'P 1'
#
loop_
_entity.id
_entity.type
_entity.pdbx_description
1 polymer ?
#
loop_
_entity_poly.entity_id
_entity_poly.type
_entity_poly.pdbx_seq_one_letter_code
_entity_poly.pdbx_strand_id
1 'polypeptide(L)' 'MKKAPKSFEEAMKRLETLTEAMQNADMPLEDALAAYQEGSALVKYCQDKLAEVEQKLHIIDSDGLIKEFAPDGQ' A
#
# COMPACT_ATOMS: atom_id res chain seq x y z
N MET A 1 -13.89 9.29 12.92
CA MET A 1 -13.34 9.56 11.57
C MET A 1 -11.94 8.97 11.51
N LYS A 2 -11.75 7.81 10.85
CA LYS A 2 -10.40 7.24 10.65
C LYS A 2 -9.70 8.08 9.57
N LYS A 3 -8.57 8.71 9.92
CA LYS A 3 -7.80 9.56 9.00
C LYS A 3 -7.10 8.65 7.98
N ALA A 4 -7.15 9.01 6.70
CA ALA A 4 -6.37 8.35 5.67
C ALA A 4 -4.86 8.46 6.02
N PRO A 5 -4.03 7.45 5.68
CA PRO A 5 -2.59 7.50 5.90
C PRO A 5 -1.98 8.70 5.19
N LYS A 6 -1.02 9.36 5.83
CA LYS A 6 -0.32 10.50 5.23
C LYS A 6 0.88 10.07 4.38
N SER A 7 1.40 8.86 4.59
CA SER A 7 2.52 8.30 3.82
C SER A 7 2.34 6.82 3.49
N PHE A 8 3.18 6.31 2.57
CA PHE A 8 3.25 4.90 2.21
C PHE A 8 3.61 4.03 3.42
N GLU A 9 4.60 4.45 4.21
CA GLU A 9 5.06 3.75 5.41
C GLU A 9 3.97 3.68 6.48
N GLU A 10 3.20 4.76 6.66
CA GLU A 10 2.05 4.75 7.56
C GLU A 10 0.95 3.79 7.06
N ALA A 11 0.70 3.75 5.75
CA ALA A 11 -0.27 2.83 5.16
C ALA A 11 0.15 1.37 5.34
N MET A 12 1.43 1.07 5.12
CA MET A 12 2.02 -0.26 5.32
C MET A 12 1.93 -0.70 6.79
N LYS A 13 2.34 0.17 7.72
CA LYS A 13 2.24 -0.11 9.16
C LYS A 13 0.79 -0.35 9.58
N ARG A 14 -0.15 0.39 8.99
CA ARG A 14 -1.58 0.20 9.27
C ARG A 14 -2.09 -1.14 8.73
N LEU A 15 -1.65 -1.55 7.54
CA LEU A 15 -1.97 -2.87 6.98
C LEU A 15 -1.44 -4.02 7.86
N GLU A 16 -0.22 -3.89 8.38
CA GLU A 16 0.35 -4.88 9.32
C GLU A 16 -0.53 -5.00 10.58
N THR A 17 -0.83 -3.88 11.23
CA THR A 17 -1.70 -3.87 12.42
C THR A 17 -3.09 -4.43 12.13
N LEU A 18 -3.64 -4.15 10.94
CA LEU A 18 -4.95 -4.64 10.54
C LEU A 18 -4.93 -6.15 10.27
N THR A 19 -3.86 -6.65 9.67
CA THR A 19 -3.65 -8.08 9.42
C THR A 19 -3.49 -8.84 10.74
N GLU A 20 -2.71 -8.30 11.68
CA GLU A 20 -2.58 -8.86 13.04
C GLU A 20 -3.94 -8.91 13.76
N ALA A 21 -4.74 -7.85 13.66
CA ALA A 21 -6.07 -7.84 14.24
C ALA A 21 -6.98 -8.91 13.62
N MET A 22 -6.93 -9.09 12.29
CA MET A 22 -7.72 -10.07 11.56
C MET A 22 -7.34 -11.53 11.84
N GLN A 23 -6.16 -11.78 12.43
CA GLN A 23 -5.78 -13.13 12.88
C GLN A 23 -6.50 -13.55 14.17
N ASN A 24 -7.19 -12.63 14.85
CA ASN A 24 -8.00 -12.96 16.01
C ASN A 24 -9.25 -13.74 15.59
N ALA A 25 -9.32 -15.02 16.00
CA ALA A 25 -10.43 -15.92 15.69
C ALA A 25 -11.77 -15.46 16.29
N ASP A 26 -11.75 -14.61 17.33
CA ASP A 26 -12.94 -14.09 18.00
C ASP A 26 -13.41 -12.75 17.40
N MET A 27 -12.85 -12.31 16.27
CA MET A 27 -13.25 -11.07 15.62
C MET A 27 -14.72 -11.13 15.16
N PRO A 28 -15.57 -10.18 15.58
CA PRO A 28 -16.94 -10.08 15.09
C PRO A 28 -16.98 -9.88 13.57
N LEU A 29 -18.00 -10.45 12.91
CA LEU A 29 -18.16 -10.35 11.46
C LEU A 29 -18.21 -8.89 10.95
N GLU A 30 -18.85 -8.00 11.71
CA GLU A 30 -18.94 -6.57 11.40
C GLU A 30 -17.56 -5.89 11.44
N ASP A 31 -16.74 -6.24 12.42
CA ASP A 31 -15.37 -5.75 12.53
C ASP A 31 -14.47 -6.32 11.44
N ALA A 32 -14.65 -7.59 11.08
CA ALA A 32 -13.95 -8.22 9.96
C ALA A 32 -14.27 -7.55 8.62
N LEU A 33 -15.54 -7.20 8.40
CA LEU A 33 -15.96 -6.46 7.21
C LEU A 33 -15.35 -5.05 7.18
N ALA A 34 -15.37 -4.34 8.31
CA ALA A 34 -14.75 -3.02 8.43
C ALA A 34 -13.23 -3.08 8.22
N ALA A 35 -12.57 -4.09 8.78
CA ALA A 35 -11.14 -4.33 8.58
C ALA A 35 -10.83 -4.61 7.10
N TYR A 36 -11.62 -5.46 6.44
CA TYR A 36 -11.46 -5.72 5.01
C TYR A 36 -11.60 -4.46 4.15
N GLN A 37 -12.62 -3.64 4.39
CA GLN A 37 -12.83 -2.39 3.65
C GLN A 37 -11.67 -1.41 3.85
N GLU A 38 -11.21 -1.27 5.09
CA GLU A 38 -10.05 -0.43 5.40
C GLU A 38 -8.78 -0.99 4.74
N GLY A 39 -8.53 -2.29 4.83
CA GLY A 39 -7.39 -2.96 4.19
C GLY A 39 -7.38 -2.78 2.68
N SER A 40 -8.52 -2.96 2.02
CA SER A 40 -8.65 -2.75 0.57
C SER A 40 -8.32 -1.31 0.16
N ALA A 41 -8.79 -0.32 0.92
CA ALA A 41 -8.46 1.08 0.67
C ALA A 41 -6.96 1.38 0.86
N LEU A 42 -6.34 0.80 1.89
CA LEU A 42 -4.90 0.95 2.15
C LEU A 42 -4.04 0.30 1.06
N VAL A 43 -4.40 -0.92 0.62
CA VAL A 43 -3.71 -1.60 -0.49
C VAL A 43 -3.79 -0.75 -1.75
N LYS A 44 -4.97 -0.23 -2.08
CA LYS A 44 -5.15 0.66 -3.22
C LYS A 44 -4.28 1.91 -3.11
N TYR A 45 -4.23 2.55 -1.94
CA TYR A 45 -3.37 3.71 -1.71
C TYR A 45 -1.89 3.39 -1.96
N CYS A 46 -1.40 2.25 -1.44
CA CYS A 46 -0.02 1.82 -1.65
C CYS A 46 0.28 1.58 -3.14
N GLN A 47 -0.61 0.91 -3.86
CA GLN A 47 -0.48 0.67 -5.30
C GLN A 47 -0.45 1.97 -6.10
N ASP A 48 -1.38 2.89 -5.81
CA ASP A 48 -1.44 4.19 -6.48
C ASP A 48 -0.16 5.01 -6.22
N LYS A 49 0.43 4.91 -5.02
CA LYS A 49 1.71 5.56 -4.70
C LYS A 49 2.90 4.94 -5.40
N LEU A 50 2.96 3.62 -5.52
CA LEU A 50 4.02 2.95 -6.28
C LEU A 50 3.94 3.29 -7.76
N ALA A 51 2.72 3.29 -8.34
CA ALA A 51 2.50 3.69 -9.73
C ALA A 51 2.93 5.14 -9.99
N GLU A 52 2.69 6.06 -9.04
CA GLU A 52 3.15 7.45 -9.14
C GLU A 52 4.69 7.54 -9.20
N VAL A 53 5.39 6.71 -8.42
CA VAL A 53 6.86 6.66 -8.42
C VAL A 53 7.38 6.04 -9.71
N GLU A 54 6.79 4.94 -10.18
CA GLU A 54 7.14 4.30 -11.45
C GLU A 54 6.96 5.26 -12.64
N GLN A 55 5.85 6.01 -12.68
CA GLN A 55 5.64 7.03 -13.72
C GLN A 55 6.71 8.13 -13.68
N LYS A 56 7.09 8.60 -12.49
CA LYS A 56 8.15 9.59 -12.32
C LYS A 56 9.51 9.06 -12.78
N LEU A 57 9.81 7.80 -12.50
CA LEU A 57 11.03 7.15 -12.99
C LEU A 57 11.03 7.04 -14.51
N HIS A 58 9.89 6.66 -15.12
CA HIS A 58 9.76 6.53 -16.58
C HIS A 58 9.94 7.88 -17.33
N ILE A 59 9.51 8.99 -16.73
CA ILE A 59 9.74 10.33 -17.29
C ILE A 59 11.24 10.66 -17.28
N ILE A 60 11.96 10.30 -16.20
CA ILE A 60 13.41 10.51 -16.11
C ILE A 60 14.18 9.64 -17.13
N ASP A 61 13.71 8.42 -17.40
CA ASP A 61 14.27 7.56 -18.45
C ASP A 61 14.15 8.19 -19.85
N SER A 62 13.04 8.89 -20.10
CA SER A 62 12.76 9.55 -21.38
C SER A 62 13.66 10.76 -21.64
N ASP A 63 14.05 11.47 -20.58
CA ASP A 63 15.03 12.58 -20.61
C ASP A 63 16.50 12.07 -20.51
N GLY A 64 16.72 10.76 -20.53
CA GLY A 64 18.03 10.13 -20.72
C GLY A 64 18.90 9.99 -19.46
N LEU A 65 18.32 10.01 -18.26
CA LEU A 65 19.10 10.10 -17.01
C LEU A 65 19.10 8.87 -16.10
N ILE A 66 18.28 7.82 -16.33
CA ILE A 66 18.39 6.59 -15.54
C ILE A 66 18.52 5.37 -16.46
N LYS A 67 19.73 4.82 -16.51
CA LYS A 67 19.94 3.42 -16.86
C LYS A 67 19.81 2.63 -15.57
N GLU A 68 18.96 1.61 -15.62
CA GLU A 68 18.91 0.46 -14.70
C GLU A 68 18.30 0.74 -13.31
N PHE A 69 16.97 0.66 -13.22
CA PHE A 69 16.37 -0.05 -12.09
C PHE A 69 15.80 -1.36 -12.61
N ALA A 70 16.61 -2.43 -12.54
CA ALA A 70 16.15 -3.80 -12.73
C ALA A 70 15.81 -4.38 -11.35
N PRO A 71 14.53 -4.43 -10.94
CA PRO A 71 14.15 -5.33 -9.87
C PRO A 71 14.13 -6.73 -10.51
N ASP A 72 15.29 -7.38 -10.54
CA ASP A 72 15.34 -8.81 -10.82
C ASP A 72 14.55 -9.51 -9.71
N GLY A 73 13.43 -10.09 -10.12
CA GLY A 73 12.55 -10.91 -9.30
C GLY A 73 12.27 -12.22 -10.02
N GLN A 74 13.33 -13.00 -10.26
CA GLN A 74 13.25 -14.45 -10.28
C GLN A 74 13.81 -15.01 -8.98
#